data_AF-A0A7S1TTZ3-F1
#
_entry.id   AF-A0A7S1TTZ3-F1
#
_cell.length_a   1.000
_cell.length_b   1.000
_cell.length_c   1.000
_cell.angle_alpha   90.00
_cell.angle_beta   90.00
_cell.angle_gamma   90.00
#
_symmetry.space_group_name_H-M   'P 1'
#
loop_
_entity.id
_entity.type
_entity.pdbx_description
1 polymer ?
#
loop_
_entity_poly.entity_id
_entity_poly.type
_entity_poly.pdbx_seq_one_letter_code
_entity_poly.pdbx_strand_id
1 'polypeptide(L)'
;MQRLGLSPDVLCTVQQSALGVCYMATLFLGPLVVSAMATHRAGMGFVKALRSSLADWRLRFTHPSLRYHSVRNYVWAPLSEEIVFRGCVTALLTAGDGGPSRWRCALLAPLLFGVAHLHHYFSRVSEGTPAGRARVETVVQLAYTWLFGFLAFLLLFGAGLPAAVGGHVFCNTMGLPDLSFLSKEGGYYSDLHGLRHGLLLAYVAGVVLFVIAMRRLTSDFGDDAEWWPRSRG
;
A
#
# COMPACT_ATOMS: atom_id res chain seq x y z
N MET A 1 20.14 0.53 -14.17
CA MET A 1 18.74 0.49 -14.64
C MET A 1 18.09 -0.89 -14.45
N GLN A 2 18.72 -2.00 -14.84
CA GLN A 2 18.18 -3.36 -14.60
C GLN A 2 17.85 -3.69 -13.12
N ARG A 3 18.63 -3.18 -12.15
CA ARG A 3 18.43 -3.45 -10.70
C ARG A 3 17.15 -2.90 -10.07
N LEU A 4 16.37 -2.08 -10.80
CA LEU A 4 15.08 -1.54 -10.33
C LEU A 4 13.86 -2.18 -11.02
N GLY A 5 14.07 -3.26 -11.78
CA GLY A 5 12.98 -3.95 -12.51
C GLY A 5 12.41 -3.11 -13.66
N LEU A 6 13.20 -2.23 -14.26
CA LEU A 6 12.82 -1.50 -15.47
C LEU A 6 13.26 -2.32 -16.69
N SER A 7 12.29 -2.90 -17.40
CA SER A 7 12.54 -3.58 -18.67
C SER A 7 12.86 -2.54 -19.76
N PRO A 8 13.76 -2.84 -20.71
CA PRO A 8 13.93 -2.03 -21.92
C PRO A 8 12.62 -1.91 -22.73
N ASP A 9 11.73 -2.89 -22.59
CA ASP A 9 10.37 -2.83 -23.12
C ASP A 9 9.43 -2.12 -22.14
N VAL A 10 9.00 -0.92 -22.53
CA VAL A 10 8.05 -0.10 -21.78
C VAL A 10 6.71 -0.80 -21.64
N LEU A 11 6.24 -1.51 -22.67
CA LEU A 11 4.94 -2.17 -22.64
C LEU A 11 4.91 -3.30 -21.59
N CYS A 12 5.96 -4.13 -21.58
CA CYS A 12 6.14 -5.16 -20.55
C CYS A 12 6.16 -4.55 -19.14
N THR A 13 6.92 -3.46 -18.93
CA THR A 13 6.97 -2.76 -17.63
C THR A 13 5.60 -2.26 -17.20
N VAL A 14 4.83 -1.66 -18.11
CA VAL A 14 3.47 -1.16 -17.83
C VAL A 14 2.52 -2.31 -17.46
N GLN A 15 2.56 -3.42 -18.21
CA GLN A 15 1.70 -4.57 -17.96
C GLN A 15 2.00 -5.22 -16.60
N GLN A 16 3.27 -5.45 -16.28
CA GLN A 16 3.68 -6.01 -14.99
C GLN A 16 3.29 -5.08 -13.84
N SER A 17 3.47 -3.77 -14.01
CA SER A 17 3.08 -2.78 -13.01
C SER A 17 1.58 -2.76 -12.76
N ALA A 18 0.78 -2.78 -13.82
CA ALA A 18 -0.68 -2.85 -13.72
C ALA A 18 -1.12 -4.13 -12.99
N LEU A 19 -0.53 -5.28 -13.35
CA LEU A 19 -0.82 -6.55 -12.70
C LEU A 19 -0.43 -6.54 -11.22
N GLY A 20 0.73 -5.98 -10.87
CA GLY A 20 1.16 -5.83 -9.48
C GLY A 20 0.19 -4.98 -8.64
N VAL A 21 -0.30 -3.87 -9.20
CA VAL A 21 -1.34 -3.04 -8.56
C VAL A 21 -2.65 -3.81 -8.43
N CYS A 22 -3.07 -4.58 -9.44
CA CYS A 22 -4.24 -5.45 -9.35
C CYS A 22 -4.10 -6.49 -8.24
N TYR A 23 -2.92 -7.09 -8.08
CA TYR A 23 -2.68 -8.01 -6.96
C TYR A 23 -2.80 -7.29 -5.62
N MET A 24 -2.23 -6.09 -5.46
CA MET A 24 -2.43 -5.28 -4.26
C MET A 24 -3.90 -4.96 -4.01
N ALA A 25 -4.66 -4.63 -5.06
CA ALA A 25 -6.08 -4.29 -4.95
C ALA A 25 -6.93 -5.44 -4.39
N THR A 26 -6.52 -6.71 -4.55
CA THR A 26 -7.25 -7.85 -3.96
C THR A 26 -7.31 -7.79 -2.43
N LEU A 27 -6.26 -7.26 -1.77
CA LEU A 27 -6.25 -7.05 -0.31
C LEU A 27 -7.37 -6.10 0.13
N PHE A 28 -7.73 -5.16 -0.74
CA PHE A 28 -8.72 -4.12 -0.49
C PHE A 28 -10.13 -4.50 -0.97
N LEU A 29 -10.39 -5.77 -1.29
CA LEU A 29 -11.72 -6.23 -1.71
C LEU A 29 -12.80 -5.83 -0.69
N GLY A 30 -12.55 -6.01 0.60
CA GLY A 30 -13.46 -5.59 1.67
C GLY A 30 -13.84 -4.11 1.58
N PRO A 31 -12.89 -3.17 1.70
CA PRO A 31 -13.11 -1.73 1.52
C PRO A 31 -13.81 -1.35 0.19
N LEU A 32 -13.42 -2.00 -0.91
CA LEU A 32 -14.04 -1.77 -2.22
C LEU A 32 -15.53 -2.19 -2.23
N VAL A 33 -15.85 -3.34 -1.64
CA VAL A 33 -17.24 -3.79 -1.48
C VAL A 33 -18.03 -2.86 -0.56
N VAL A 34 -17.45 -2.38 0.54
CA VAL A 34 -18.09 -1.39 1.42
C VAL A 34 -18.44 -0.11 0.64
N SER A 35 -17.48 0.42 -0.11
CA SER A 35 -17.69 1.62 -0.94
C SER A 35 -18.75 1.40 -2.04
N ALA A 36 -18.72 0.24 -2.70
CA ALA A 36 -19.73 -0.15 -3.69
C ALA A 36 -21.14 -0.25 -3.07
N MET A 37 -21.26 -0.82 -1.86
CA MET A 37 -22.55 -0.92 -1.17
C MET A 37 -23.05 0.45 -0.71
N ALA A 38 -22.16 1.32 -0.22
CA ALA A 38 -22.50 2.68 0.19
C ALA A 38 -23.01 3.51 -1.01
N THR A 39 -22.29 3.46 -2.14
CA THR A 39 -22.72 4.16 -3.36
C THR A 39 -24.03 3.62 -3.92
N HIS A 40 -24.22 2.30 -3.91
CA HIS A 40 -25.49 1.67 -4.30
C HIS A 40 -26.66 2.12 -3.40
N ARG A 41 -26.47 2.14 -2.08
CA ARG A 41 -27.52 2.62 -1.14
C ARG A 41 -27.82 4.10 -1.26
N ALA A 42 -26.84 4.91 -1.66
CA ALA A 42 -27.05 6.31 -2.03
C ALA A 42 -27.80 6.49 -3.38
N GLY A 43 -28.27 5.41 -4.01
CA GLY A 43 -28.97 5.44 -5.29
C GLY A 43 -28.05 5.79 -6.47
N MET A 44 -26.74 5.68 -6.30
CA MET A 44 -25.78 5.95 -7.38
C MET A 44 -25.47 4.67 -8.15
N GLY A 45 -25.84 4.63 -9.43
CA GLY A 45 -25.37 3.59 -10.34
C GLY A 45 -23.84 3.64 -10.55
N PHE A 46 -23.26 2.51 -10.96
CA PHE A 46 -21.81 2.33 -11.12
C PHE A 46 -21.12 3.46 -11.92
N VAL A 47 -21.68 3.83 -13.08
CA VAL A 47 -21.10 4.88 -13.93
C VAL A 47 -21.05 6.23 -13.21
N LYS A 48 -22.10 6.57 -12.44
CA LYS A 48 -22.15 7.81 -11.67
C LYS A 48 -21.14 7.77 -10.52
N ALA A 49 -21.04 6.65 -9.81
CA ALA A 49 -20.05 6.45 -8.75
C ALA A 49 -18.62 6.57 -9.27
N LEU A 50 -18.31 5.96 -10.41
CA LEU A 50 -17.00 6.05 -11.06
C LEU A 50 -16.68 7.50 -11.47
N ARG A 51 -17.62 8.19 -12.13
CA ARG A 51 -17.45 9.61 -12.50
C ARG A 51 -17.23 10.49 -11.27
N SER A 52 -17.97 10.27 -10.19
CA SER A 52 -17.81 10.99 -8.93
C SER A 52 -16.44 10.75 -8.31
N SER A 53 -15.96 9.51 -8.33
CA SER A 53 -14.63 9.15 -7.81
C SER A 53 -13.51 9.81 -8.62
N LEU A 54 -13.64 9.83 -9.95
CA LEU A 54 -12.69 10.52 -10.83
C LEU A 54 -12.73 12.04 -10.64
N ALA A 55 -13.91 12.62 -10.40
CA ALA A 55 -14.06 14.04 -10.12
C ALA A 55 -13.42 14.43 -8.77
N ASP A 56 -13.60 13.62 -7.73
CA ASP A 56 -12.92 13.80 -6.43
C ASP A 56 -11.41 13.73 -6.58
N TRP A 57 -10.91 12.71 -7.29
CA TRP A 57 -9.50 12.59 -7.61
C TRP A 57 -8.96 13.81 -8.37
N ARG A 58 -9.66 14.26 -9.40
CA ARG A 58 -9.27 15.47 -10.14
C ARG A 58 -9.22 16.68 -9.21
N LEU A 59 -10.24 16.85 -8.36
CA LEU A 59 -10.33 17.96 -7.42
C LEU A 59 -9.14 18.01 -6.47
N ARG A 60 -8.68 16.85 -5.94
CA ARG A 60 -7.49 16.76 -5.08
C ARG A 60 -6.24 17.36 -5.71
N PHE A 61 -6.07 17.23 -7.03
CA PHE A 61 -4.91 17.76 -7.75
C PHE A 61 -5.10 19.18 -8.31
N THR A 62 -6.34 19.63 -8.51
CA THR A 62 -6.61 20.96 -9.07
C THR A 62 -6.92 22.01 -8.00
N HIS A 63 -7.48 21.62 -6.85
CA HIS A 63 -7.89 22.57 -5.81
C HIS A 63 -6.67 23.13 -5.06
N PRO A 64 -6.50 24.46 -4.93
CA PRO A 64 -5.29 25.05 -4.35
C PRO A 64 -4.93 24.55 -2.95
N SER A 65 -5.91 24.35 -2.07
CA SER A 65 -5.67 23.88 -0.70
C SER A 65 -5.32 22.39 -0.60
N LEU A 66 -5.72 21.58 -1.58
CA LEU A 66 -5.53 20.12 -1.57
C LEU A 66 -4.33 19.68 -2.41
N ARG A 67 -3.99 20.46 -3.45
CA ARG A 67 -2.99 20.11 -4.46
C ARG A 67 -1.64 19.79 -3.85
N TYR A 68 -1.15 20.63 -2.94
CA TYR A 68 0.15 20.40 -2.30
C TYR A 68 0.20 19.06 -1.57
N HIS A 69 -0.78 18.80 -0.70
CA HIS A 69 -0.90 17.55 0.04
C HIS A 69 -1.05 16.34 -0.90
N SER A 70 -1.81 16.48 -1.97
CA SER A 70 -2.06 15.40 -2.93
C SER A 70 -0.82 15.06 -3.74
N VAL A 71 -0.12 16.06 -4.28
CA VAL A 71 1.14 15.83 -5.01
C VAL A 71 2.20 15.24 -4.08
N ARG A 72 2.28 15.69 -2.82
CA ARG A 72 3.15 15.06 -1.81
C ARG A 72 2.77 13.60 -1.59
N ASN A 73 1.52 13.31 -1.24
CA ASN A 73 1.10 11.99 -0.75
C ASN A 73 0.98 10.92 -1.85
N TYR A 74 0.74 11.32 -3.10
CA TYR A 74 0.47 10.40 -4.20
C TYR A 74 1.55 10.41 -5.29
N VAL A 75 2.53 11.32 -5.22
CA VAL A 75 3.63 11.38 -6.19
C VAL A 75 4.97 11.35 -5.48
N TRP A 76 5.31 12.42 -4.74
CA TRP A 76 6.67 12.58 -4.22
C TRP A 76 7.01 11.66 -3.06
N ALA A 77 6.10 11.46 -2.11
CA ALA A 77 6.34 10.57 -0.98
C ALA A 77 6.46 9.11 -1.46
N PRO A 78 5.51 8.54 -2.23
CA PRO A 78 5.66 7.17 -2.73
C PRO A 78 6.93 6.99 -3.58
N LEU A 79 7.23 7.91 -4.48
CA LEU A 79 8.42 7.80 -5.33
C LEU A 79 9.72 7.84 -4.51
N SER A 80 9.84 8.81 -3.60
CA SER A 80 11.06 8.98 -2.81
C SER A 80 11.23 7.85 -1.80
N GLU A 81 10.17 7.42 -1.13
CA GLU A 81 10.20 6.35 -0.14
C GLU A 81 10.50 4.98 -0.77
N GLU A 82 9.90 4.67 -1.93
CA GLU A 82 10.27 3.43 -2.64
C GLU A 82 11.73 3.47 -3.10
N ILE A 83 12.21 4.56 -3.69
CA ILE A 83 13.63 4.65 -4.12
C ILE A 83 14.59 4.54 -2.94
N VAL A 84 14.34 5.28 -1.85
CA VAL A 84 15.22 5.30 -0.68
C VAL A 84 15.22 3.96 0.04
N PHE A 85 14.04 3.42 0.38
CA PHE A 85 13.97 2.21 1.21
C PHE A 85 14.19 0.93 0.41
N ARG A 86 13.81 0.87 -0.87
CA ARG A 86 13.93 -0.36 -1.68
C ARG A 86 15.17 -0.35 -2.56
N GLY A 87 15.63 0.83 -2.98
CA GLY A 87 16.90 1.01 -3.66
C GLY A 87 18.06 1.16 -2.68
N CYS A 88 18.15 2.33 -2.01
CA CYS A 88 19.34 2.70 -1.25
C CYS A 88 19.55 1.85 0.01
N VAL A 89 18.52 1.69 0.85
CA VAL A 89 18.62 0.91 2.10
C VAL A 89 18.90 -0.56 1.80
N THR A 90 18.22 -1.15 0.80
CA THR A 90 18.53 -2.52 0.36
C THR A 90 19.97 -2.65 -0.12
N ALA A 91 20.44 -1.73 -0.97
CA ALA A 91 21.81 -1.75 -1.46
C ALA A 91 22.85 -1.69 -0.33
N LEU A 92 22.59 -0.87 0.70
CA LEU A 92 23.42 -0.80 1.91
C LEU A 92 23.38 -2.10 2.71
N LEU A 93 22.20 -2.69 2.93
CA LEU A 93 22.05 -3.97 3.64
C LEU A 93 22.81 -5.10 2.92
N THR A 94 22.87 -5.08 1.58
CA THR A 94 23.52 -6.12 0.76
C THR A 94 24.93 -5.77 0.30
N ALA A 95 25.55 -4.68 0.78
CA ALA A 95 26.82 -4.17 0.26
C ALA A 95 28.06 -5.03 0.63
N GLY A 96 27.95 -5.91 1.64
CA GLY A 96 29.05 -6.75 2.12
C GLY A 96 28.88 -8.24 1.80
N ASP A 97 29.99 -8.97 1.85
CA ASP A 97 29.99 -10.43 1.76
C ASP A 97 29.20 -11.01 2.94
N GLY A 98 28.23 -11.89 2.65
CA GLY A 98 27.33 -12.46 3.67
C GLY A 98 26.12 -11.59 4.04
N GLY A 99 25.75 -10.61 3.21
CA GLY A 99 24.53 -9.82 3.38
C GLY A 99 23.23 -10.64 3.54
N PRO A 100 22.17 -10.05 4.13
CA PRO A 100 20.90 -10.74 4.36
C PRO A 100 20.25 -11.17 3.04
N SER A 101 19.59 -12.33 3.04
CA SER A 101 18.79 -12.78 1.90
C SER A 101 17.70 -11.76 1.54
N ARG A 102 17.18 -11.84 0.30
CA ARG A 102 16.06 -11.00 -0.16
C ARG A 102 14.87 -10.96 0.80
N TRP A 103 14.53 -12.10 1.40
CA TRP A 103 13.44 -12.21 2.37
C TRP A 103 13.76 -11.48 3.67
N ARG A 104 15.01 -11.57 4.13
CA ARG A 104 15.46 -10.78 5.28
C ARG A 104 15.48 -9.29 4.96
N CYS A 105 15.88 -8.88 3.75
CA CYS A 105 15.78 -7.49 3.31
C CYS A 105 14.33 -6.98 3.32
N ALA A 106 13.41 -7.77 2.76
CA ALA A 106 11.98 -7.44 2.74
C ALA A 106 11.37 -7.32 4.14
N LEU A 107 11.93 -8.01 5.14
CA LEU A 107 11.48 -7.89 6.53
C LEU A 107 12.17 -6.73 7.28
N LEU A 108 13.47 -6.53 7.06
CA LEU A 108 14.30 -5.57 7.80
C LEU A 108 14.18 -4.13 7.30
N ALA A 109 14.21 -3.91 5.99
CA ALA A 109 14.16 -2.55 5.44
C ALA A 109 12.84 -1.82 5.79
N PRO A 110 11.67 -2.47 5.76
CA PRO A 110 10.43 -1.87 6.26
C PRO A 110 10.43 -1.57 7.76
N LEU A 111 11.23 -2.26 8.58
CA LEU A 111 11.35 -1.93 10.01
C LEU A 111 12.07 -0.59 10.17
N LEU A 112 13.15 -0.37 9.41
CA LEU A 112 13.86 0.93 9.39
C LEU A 112 12.94 2.05 8.89
N PHE A 113 12.11 1.76 7.88
CA PHE A 113 11.09 2.68 7.40
C PHE A 113 10.06 3.01 8.48
N GLY A 114 9.55 2.01 9.20
CA GLY A 114 8.67 2.21 10.36
C GLY A 114 9.33 3.07 11.43
N VAL A 115 10.57 2.75 11.83
CA VAL A 115 11.31 3.53 12.84
C VAL A 115 11.43 5.01 12.47
N ALA A 116 11.62 5.34 11.18
CA ALA A 116 11.64 6.74 10.73
C ALA A 116 10.33 7.49 11.02
N HIS A 117 9.21 6.79 11.20
CA HIS A 117 7.89 7.36 11.51
C HIS A 117 7.60 7.48 13.01
N LEU A 118 8.51 7.04 13.89
CA LEU A 118 8.34 7.22 15.34
C LEU A 118 8.19 8.68 15.76
N HIS A 119 8.71 9.61 14.95
CA HIS A 119 8.58 11.05 15.20
C HIS A 119 7.10 11.50 15.31
N HIS A 120 6.16 10.81 14.66
CA HIS A 120 4.73 11.13 14.74
C HIS A 120 4.15 11.00 16.14
N TYR A 121 4.72 10.14 17.00
CA TYR A 121 4.31 10.08 18.39
C TYR A 121 4.51 11.44 19.06
N PHE A 122 5.69 12.04 18.91
CA PHE A 122 6.01 13.33 19.51
C PHE A 122 5.16 14.45 18.91
N SER A 123 4.94 14.45 17.59
CA SER A 123 4.06 15.41 16.93
C SER A 123 2.63 15.35 17.51
N ARG A 124 2.04 14.15 17.60
CA ARG A 124 0.67 13.97 18.14
C ARG A 124 0.54 14.45 19.58
N VAL A 125 1.53 14.15 20.41
CA VAL A 125 1.56 14.61 21.80
C VAL A 125 1.67 16.13 21.86
N SER A 126 2.51 16.75 21.01
CA SER A 126 2.63 18.21 20.93
C SER A 126 1.37 18.90 20.41
N GLU A 127 0.58 18.22 19.58
CA GLU A 127 -0.71 18.67 19.06
C GLU A 127 -1.87 18.45 20.06
N GLY A 128 -1.60 17.94 21.27
CA GLY A 128 -2.59 17.78 22.33
C GLY A 128 -3.29 16.42 22.37
N THR A 129 -2.86 15.44 21.57
CA THR A 129 -3.39 14.07 21.66
C THR A 129 -2.92 13.41 22.96
N PRO A 130 -3.83 12.82 23.78
CA PRO A 130 -3.44 12.14 25.00
C PRO A 130 -2.37 11.08 24.74
N ALA A 131 -1.30 11.04 25.54
CA ALA A 131 -0.13 10.20 25.28
C ALA A 131 -0.46 8.70 25.12
N GLY A 132 -1.44 8.20 25.88
CA GLY A 132 -1.92 6.82 25.74
C GLY A 132 -2.54 6.55 24.36
N ARG A 133 -3.36 7.47 23.86
CA ARG A 133 -3.96 7.40 22.52
C ARG A 133 -2.92 7.58 21.42
N ALA A 134 -2.04 8.58 21.55
CA ALA A 134 -0.95 8.83 20.61
C ALA A 134 -0.02 7.61 20.48
N ARG A 135 0.23 6.89 21.58
CA ARG A 135 1.00 5.63 21.59
C ARG A 135 0.31 4.56 20.76
N VAL A 136 -0.98 4.29 21.00
CA VAL A 136 -1.75 3.27 20.26
C VAL A 136 -1.78 3.60 18.77
N GLU A 137 -2.12 4.84 18.42
CA GLU A 137 -2.16 5.30 17.03
C GLU A 137 -0.80 5.18 16.34
N THR A 138 0.29 5.50 17.05
CA THR A 138 1.64 5.35 16.50
C THR A 138 2.00 3.88 16.31
N VAL A 139 1.72 3.00 17.28
CA VAL A 139 1.99 1.55 17.13
C VAL A 139 1.22 0.95 15.95
N VAL A 140 -0.05 1.31 15.81
CA VAL A 140 -0.87 0.88 14.66
C VAL A 140 -0.28 1.41 13.36
N GLN A 141 0.11 2.68 13.31
CA GLN A 141 0.77 3.26 12.13
C GLN A 141 2.06 2.53 11.79
N LEU A 142 2.93 2.23 12.77
CA LEU A 142 4.19 1.53 12.55
C LEU A 142 3.97 0.12 12.01
N ALA A 143 3.04 -0.64 12.60
CA ALA A 143 2.72 -1.99 12.16
C ALA A 143 2.18 -2.00 10.72
N TYR A 144 1.34 -1.01 10.41
CA TYR A 144 0.78 -0.83 9.08
C TYR A 144 1.83 -0.43 8.04
N THR A 145 2.65 0.58 8.35
CA THR A 145 3.76 1.03 7.52
C THR A 145 4.77 -0.10 7.28
N TRP A 146 5.08 -0.91 8.30
CA TRP A 146 5.93 -2.08 8.16
C TRP A 146 5.32 -3.12 7.21
N LEU A 147 4.06 -3.49 7.41
CA LEU A 147 3.36 -4.47 6.59
C LEU A 147 3.35 -4.04 5.12
N PHE A 148 2.94 -2.79 4.84
CA PHE A 148 2.96 -2.27 3.47
C PHE A 148 4.35 -2.14 2.90
N GLY A 149 5.33 -1.79 3.74
CA GLY A 149 6.73 -1.82 3.38
C GLY A 149 7.13 -3.19 2.82
N PHE A 150 6.78 -4.26 3.55
CA PHE A 150 7.00 -5.65 3.16
C PHE A 150 6.24 -6.01 1.88
N LEU A 151 4.97 -5.65 1.74
CA LEU A 151 4.18 -5.95 0.53
C LEU A 151 4.73 -5.25 -0.72
N ALA A 152 5.22 -4.01 -0.59
CA ALA A 152 5.85 -3.31 -1.70
C ALA A 152 7.21 -3.91 -2.06
N PHE A 153 7.93 -4.58 -1.14
CA PHE A 153 9.06 -5.43 -1.52
C PHE A 153 8.62 -6.64 -2.35
N LEU A 154 7.47 -7.26 -2.06
CA LEU A 154 6.94 -8.34 -2.91
C LEU A 154 6.64 -7.84 -4.32
N LEU A 155 6.07 -6.65 -4.44
CA LEU A 155 5.81 -6.01 -5.74
C LEU A 155 7.09 -5.62 -6.46
N LEU A 156 8.07 -5.06 -5.76
CA LEU A 156 9.39 -4.80 -6.33
C LEU A 156 9.98 -6.08 -6.90
N PHE A 157 9.88 -7.18 -6.15
CA PHE A 157 10.47 -8.44 -6.53
C PHE A 157 9.74 -9.14 -7.69
N GLY A 158 8.42 -9.00 -7.80
CA GLY A 158 7.66 -9.65 -8.86
C GLY A 158 7.33 -8.80 -10.07
N ALA A 159 7.35 -7.47 -9.93
CA ALA A 159 6.85 -6.56 -10.94
C ALA A 159 7.64 -5.24 -11.03
N GLY A 160 8.74 -5.10 -10.29
CA GLY A 160 9.66 -3.96 -10.38
C GLY A 160 9.24 -2.71 -9.61
N LEU A 161 10.09 -1.69 -9.65
CA LEU A 161 9.89 -0.44 -8.91
C LEU A 161 8.58 0.29 -9.26
N PRO A 162 8.16 0.40 -10.55
CA PRO A 162 6.91 1.09 -10.85
C PRO A 162 5.68 0.38 -10.28
N ALA A 163 5.71 -0.95 -10.17
CA ALA A 163 4.67 -1.71 -9.48
C ALA A 163 4.64 -1.42 -7.97
N ALA A 164 5.82 -1.36 -7.32
CA ALA A 164 5.91 -1.00 -5.91
C ALA A 164 5.39 0.42 -5.64
N VAL A 165 5.78 1.40 -6.48
CA VAL A 165 5.28 2.78 -6.41
C VAL A 165 3.77 2.83 -6.66
N GLY A 166 3.28 2.14 -7.69
CA GLY A 166 1.84 2.08 -7.99
C GLY A 166 1.04 1.45 -6.85
N GLY A 167 1.54 0.37 -6.26
CA GLY A 167 0.96 -0.29 -5.10
C GLY A 167 0.93 0.63 -3.87
N HIS A 168 1.99 1.39 -3.65
CA HIS A 168 2.07 2.40 -2.59
C HIS A 168 1.02 3.51 -2.82
N VAL A 169 0.96 4.10 -4.02
CA VAL A 169 -0.07 5.11 -4.35
C VAL A 169 -1.48 4.57 -4.14
N PHE A 170 -1.73 3.33 -4.54
CA PHE A 170 -3.00 2.66 -4.32
C PHE A 170 -3.32 2.51 -2.82
N CYS A 171 -2.36 2.07 -2.02
CA CYS A 171 -2.52 1.97 -0.57
C CYS A 171 -2.78 3.34 0.09
N ASN A 172 -2.08 4.39 -0.34
CA ASN A 172 -2.32 5.76 0.15
C ASN A 172 -3.69 6.29 -0.25
N THR A 173 -4.24 5.81 -1.36
CA THR A 173 -5.59 6.17 -1.82
C THR A 173 -6.64 5.51 -0.96
N MET A 174 -6.51 4.20 -0.73
CA MET A 174 -7.49 3.42 0.01
C MET A 174 -7.44 3.73 1.52
N GLY A 175 -6.25 4.02 2.05
CA GLY A 175 -6.06 4.27 3.47
C GLY A 175 -6.32 3.04 4.33
N LEU A 176 -6.43 3.26 5.63
CA LEU A 176 -6.81 2.20 6.56
C LEU A 176 -8.29 1.82 6.34
N PRO A 177 -8.64 0.53 6.51
CA PRO A 177 -10.03 0.13 6.36
C PRO A 177 -10.92 0.78 7.43
N ASP A 178 -11.97 1.47 6.99
CA ASP A 178 -13.01 1.99 7.86
C ASP A 178 -14.01 0.86 8.21
N LEU A 179 -13.97 0.42 9.46
CA LEU A 179 -14.83 -0.63 10.00
C LEU A 179 -16.07 -0.07 10.71
N SER A 180 -16.46 1.18 10.45
CA SER A 180 -17.63 1.81 11.06
C SER A 180 -18.94 1.07 10.80
N PHE A 181 -19.02 0.22 9.77
CA PHE A 181 -20.14 -0.68 9.55
C PHE A 181 -20.34 -1.74 10.65
N LEU A 182 -19.37 -1.93 11.56
CA LEU A 182 -19.52 -2.81 12.72
C LEU A 182 -20.35 -2.16 13.84
N SER A 183 -20.48 -0.84 13.84
CA SER A 183 -21.30 -0.08 14.78
C SER A 183 -22.63 0.32 14.14
N LYS A 184 -23.68 0.38 14.96
CA LYS A 184 -24.98 0.96 14.56
C LYS A 184 -25.00 2.48 14.63
N GLU A 185 -24.07 3.09 15.37
CA GLU A 185 -24.10 4.51 15.70
C GLU A 185 -22.76 5.19 15.39
N GLY A 186 -22.85 6.45 14.96
CA GLY A 186 -21.74 7.41 14.92
C GLY A 186 -20.69 7.21 13.82
N GLY A 187 -20.91 6.30 12.88
CA GLY A 187 -19.93 5.91 11.87
C GLY A 187 -20.39 6.17 10.44
N TYR A 188 -19.46 6.51 9.54
CA TYR A 188 -19.78 6.83 8.14
C TYR A 188 -20.51 5.68 7.40
N TYR A 189 -20.18 4.42 7.74
CA TYR A 189 -20.83 3.24 7.19
C TYR A 189 -21.82 2.55 8.15
N SER A 190 -22.31 3.25 9.20
CA SER A 190 -23.21 2.65 10.20
C SER A 190 -24.50 2.08 9.60
N ASP A 191 -25.01 2.69 8.52
CA ASP A 191 -26.18 2.20 7.82
C ASP A 191 -25.98 0.77 7.29
N LEU A 192 -24.74 0.42 6.92
CA LEU A 192 -24.38 -0.90 6.41
C LEU A 192 -24.28 -1.98 7.50
N HIS A 193 -24.55 -1.67 8.77
CA HIS A 193 -24.47 -2.62 9.88
C HIS A 193 -25.31 -3.90 9.69
N GLY A 194 -26.43 -3.82 8.98
CA GLY A 194 -27.23 -4.99 8.62
C GLY A 194 -26.47 -6.01 7.75
N LEU A 195 -25.47 -5.56 6.98
CA LEU A 195 -24.65 -6.37 6.07
C LEU A 195 -23.29 -6.76 6.66
N ARG A 196 -23.02 -6.45 7.94
CA ARG A 196 -21.68 -6.58 8.55
C ARG A 196 -21.01 -7.94 8.37
N HIS A 197 -21.75 -9.05 8.43
CA HIS A 197 -21.15 -10.38 8.24
C HIS A 197 -20.72 -10.61 6.79
N GLY A 198 -21.54 -10.19 5.81
CA GLY A 198 -21.17 -10.26 4.40
C GLY A 198 -19.97 -9.36 4.09
N LEU A 199 -19.91 -8.17 4.70
CA LEU A 199 -18.76 -7.28 4.59
C LEU A 199 -17.50 -7.92 5.22
N LEU A 200 -17.58 -8.46 6.43
CA LEU A 200 -16.47 -9.19 7.07
C LEU A 200 -15.99 -10.38 6.22
N LEU A 201 -16.90 -11.13 5.59
CA LEU A 201 -16.54 -12.18 4.65
C LEU A 201 -15.80 -11.63 3.43
N ALA A 202 -16.19 -10.48 2.89
CA ALA A 202 -15.46 -9.82 1.80
C ALA A 202 -14.05 -9.38 2.22
N TYR A 203 -13.87 -8.93 3.46
CA TYR A 203 -12.54 -8.65 4.02
C TYR A 203 -11.67 -9.91 4.09
N VAL A 204 -12.20 -11.01 4.66
CA VAL A 204 -11.48 -12.29 4.74
C VAL A 204 -11.16 -12.84 3.35
N ALA A 205 -12.13 -12.80 2.43
CA ALA A 205 -11.94 -13.22 1.04
C ALA A 205 -10.86 -12.38 0.36
N GLY A 206 -10.82 -11.07 0.58
CA GLY A 206 -9.76 -10.19 0.07
C GLY A 206 -8.37 -10.61 0.54
N VAL A 207 -8.21 -10.91 1.84
CA VAL A 207 -6.94 -11.40 2.40
C VAL A 207 -6.55 -12.76 1.80
N VAL A 208 -7.50 -13.69 1.68
CA VAL A 208 -7.23 -15.02 1.10
C VAL A 208 -6.81 -14.91 -0.37
N LEU A 209 -7.55 -14.13 -1.16
CA LEU A 209 -7.23 -13.87 -2.57
C LEU A 209 -5.87 -13.19 -2.70
N PHE A 210 -5.57 -12.23 -1.83
CA PHE A 210 -4.28 -11.56 -1.79
C PHE A 210 -3.14 -12.52 -1.50
N VAL A 211 -3.28 -13.42 -0.52
CA VAL A 211 -2.24 -14.42 -0.21
C VAL A 211 -2.02 -15.37 -1.40
N ILE A 212 -3.09 -15.80 -2.07
CA ILE A 212 -2.99 -16.65 -3.26
C ILE A 212 -2.31 -15.89 -4.42
N ALA A 213 -2.73 -14.66 -4.68
CA ALA A 213 -2.18 -13.79 -5.71
C ALA A 213 -0.70 -13.48 -5.48
N MET A 214 -0.34 -13.11 -4.25
CA MET A 214 1.04 -12.89 -3.85
C MET A 214 1.85 -14.16 -4.02
N ARG A 215 1.36 -15.34 -3.58
CA ARG A 215 2.07 -16.61 -3.80
C ARG A 215 2.40 -16.86 -5.25
N ARG A 216 1.50 -16.53 -6.18
CA ARG A 216 1.74 -16.63 -7.64
C ARG A 216 2.76 -15.61 -8.12
N LEU A 217 2.65 -14.37 -7.69
CA LEU A 217 3.65 -13.34 -8.00
C LEU A 217 5.03 -13.76 -7.46
N THR A 218 5.05 -14.47 -6.34
CA THR A 218 6.27 -14.90 -5.66
C THR A 218 6.76 -16.30 -6.03
N SER A 219 5.99 -17.09 -6.80
CA SER A 219 6.37 -18.48 -7.09
C SER A 219 7.51 -18.59 -8.08
N ASP A 220 7.67 -17.58 -8.94
CA ASP A 220 8.77 -17.47 -9.90
C ASP A 220 9.99 -16.78 -9.26
N PHE A 221 9.98 -16.55 -7.94
CA PHE A 221 11.12 -16.05 -7.17
C PHE A 221 12.19 -17.15 -7.02
N GLY A 222 12.74 -17.67 -8.11
CA GLY A 222 14.01 -18.41 -8.09
C GLY A 222 15.19 -17.47 -7.80
N ASP A 223 16.38 -18.02 -7.58
CA ASP A 223 17.64 -17.26 -7.45
C ASP A 223 18.05 -16.55 -8.76
N ASP A 224 17.27 -16.74 -9.82
CA ASP A 224 17.50 -16.24 -11.18
C ASP A 224 16.79 -14.92 -11.50
N ALA A 225 16.16 -14.26 -10.51
CA ALA A 225 15.54 -12.95 -10.72
C ALA A 225 16.60 -11.95 -11.21
N GLU A 226 16.54 -11.59 -12.50
CA GLU A 226 17.58 -10.88 -13.27
C GLU A 226 18.09 -9.58 -12.61
N TRP A 227 17.27 -8.99 -11.75
CA TRP A 227 17.47 -7.69 -11.11
C TRP A 227 18.00 -7.78 -9.66
N TRP A 228 18.09 -8.96 -9.03
CA TRP A 228 18.66 -9.12 -7.68
C TRP A 228 20.19 -9.30 -7.72
N PRO A 229 20.97 -8.70 -6.78
CA PRO A 229 22.41 -8.93 -6.72
C PRO A 229 22.71 -10.41 -6.50
N ARG A 230 23.35 -11.06 -7.49
CA ARG A 230 23.90 -12.41 -7.31
C ARG A 230 24.98 -12.35 -6.24
N SER A 231 24.99 -13.33 -5.33
CA SER A 231 26.15 -13.56 -4.47
C SER A 231 27.36 -13.75 -5.38
N ARG A 232 28.39 -12.93 -5.20
CA ARG A 232 29.67 -13.16 -5.87
C ARG A 232 30.21 -14.48 -5.31
N GLY A 233 30.13 -15.52 -6.12
CA GLY A 233 30.89 -16.76 -5.89
C GLY A 233 32.35 -16.54 -6.23
#